data_AF-A0A2N7RMI9-F1
#
_entry.id   AF-A0A2N7RMI9-F1
#
_cell.length_a   1.000
_cell.length_b   1.000
_cell.length_c   1.000
_cell.angle_alpha   90.00
_cell.angle_beta   90.00
_cell.angle_gamma   90.00
#
_symmetry.space_group_name_H-M   'P 1'
#
loop_
_entity.id
_entity.type
_entity.pdbx_description
1 polymer ?
#
loop_
_entity_poly.entity_id
_entity_poly.type
_entity_poly.pdbx_seq_one_letter_code
_entity_poly.pdbx_strand_id
1 'polypeptide(L)'
;MARTGILYSDVMKAAQIVAADGRNPTVDSVRAALGSTGSKSTIAPLLKRWKEEFQGAGAVKTEAGLPAELMEAMRGVYDKQQRDVAQQLEAGMQQNRAELDAATEKLKKTETERLKLTEVRAALTQELRATQHALSQLKEEHHFRAVTLATLHSDNAGLTQRLADRGEEIAALNRQLAQVRSQFDHYQEASAAQRSEERVQAQQRISRLEQDNAQLQQRLQGQQATLVQQDMRLAQLQADQARLSTEAAADREALASVRPERDQFEFQYLQAAASADALLAKLDTALQALNDAKVALAAQDRQLDMLGENMQASRQKADSLALERDGLLRENAGMAARLALLIESKEQRDL
;
A
#
# COMPACT_ATOMS: atom_id res chain seq x y z
N MET A 1 51.06 -61.33 -160.87
CA MET A 1 50.94 -59.99 -160.27
C MET A 1 51.42 -58.97 -161.30
N ALA A 2 50.49 -58.25 -161.92
CA ALA A 2 50.75 -57.39 -163.06
C ALA A 2 51.68 -56.24 -162.64
N ARG A 3 52.81 -56.12 -163.34
CA ARG A 3 53.84 -55.11 -163.08
C ARG A 3 53.25 -53.74 -163.40
N THR A 4 52.90 -52.97 -162.37
CA THR A 4 52.53 -51.57 -162.49
C THR A 4 53.71 -50.83 -163.13
N GLY A 5 53.56 -50.43 -164.39
CA GLY A 5 54.58 -49.67 -165.10
C GLY A 5 54.86 -48.37 -164.36
N ILE A 6 56.13 -47.99 -164.26
CA ILE A 6 56.52 -46.74 -163.60
C ILE A 6 56.02 -45.57 -164.43
N LEU A 7 55.23 -44.68 -163.83
CA LEU A 7 54.76 -43.46 -164.46
C LEU A 7 55.78 -42.33 -164.30
N TYR A 8 55.73 -41.35 -165.20
CA TYR A 8 56.58 -40.16 -165.16
C TYR A 8 56.45 -39.39 -163.83
N SER A 9 55.25 -39.32 -163.26
CA SER A 9 54.98 -38.68 -161.97
C SER A 9 55.77 -39.30 -160.82
N ASP A 10 55.97 -40.61 -160.86
CA ASP A 10 56.69 -41.34 -159.82
C ASP A 10 58.19 -41.04 -159.93
N VAL A 11 58.73 -41.07 -161.17
CA VAL A 11 60.12 -40.68 -161.45
C VAL A 11 60.38 -39.23 -161.07
N MET A 12 59.43 -38.32 -161.32
CA MET A 12 59.54 -36.90 -160.95
C MET A 12 59.58 -36.72 -159.42
N LYS A 13 58.68 -37.36 -158.67
CA LYS A 13 58.68 -37.27 -157.20
C LYS A 13 59.97 -37.84 -156.61
N ALA A 14 60.39 -39.00 -157.09
CA ALA A 14 61.63 -39.62 -156.63
C ALA A 14 62.87 -38.76 -156.99
N ALA A 15 62.91 -38.16 -158.18
CA ALA A 15 63.99 -37.25 -158.56
C ALA A 15 64.01 -35.96 -157.73
N GLN A 16 62.83 -35.41 -157.39
CA GLN A 16 62.72 -34.24 -156.49
C GLN A 16 63.16 -34.55 -155.06
N ILE A 17 62.80 -35.71 -154.51
CA ILE A 17 63.26 -36.12 -153.18
C ILE A 17 64.78 -36.24 -153.16
N VAL A 18 65.38 -36.90 -154.16
CA VAL A 18 66.83 -37.03 -154.27
C VAL A 18 67.52 -35.66 -154.42
N ALA A 19 66.93 -34.74 -155.17
CA ALA A 19 67.44 -33.38 -155.35
C ALA A 19 67.29 -32.51 -154.08
N ALA A 20 66.19 -32.62 -153.34
CA ALA A 20 65.95 -31.92 -152.07
C ALA A 20 66.93 -32.36 -150.97
N ASP A 21 67.35 -33.63 -151.01
CA ASP A 21 68.44 -34.18 -150.18
C ASP A 21 69.84 -33.70 -150.62
N GLY A 22 69.95 -32.80 -151.61
CA GLY A 22 71.21 -32.24 -152.09
C GLY A 22 72.04 -33.17 -152.99
N ARG A 23 71.49 -34.31 -153.44
CA ARG A 23 72.19 -35.30 -154.29
C ARG A 23 71.73 -35.20 -155.74
N ASN A 24 72.64 -35.35 -156.72
CA ASN A 24 72.28 -35.24 -158.14
C ASN A 24 71.49 -36.48 -158.61
N PRO A 25 70.24 -36.35 -159.10
CA PRO A 25 69.41 -37.50 -159.48
C PRO A 25 70.02 -38.28 -160.66
N THR A 26 70.63 -39.42 -160.41
CA THR A 26 71.03 -40.41 -161.41
C THR A 26 70.02 -41.54 -161.49
N VAL A 27 69.97 -42.28 -162.61
CA VAL A 27 68.99 -43.36 -162.82
C VAL A 27 68.98 -44.35 -161.66
N ASP A 28 70.14 -44.69 -161.11
CA ASP A 28 70.26 -45.62 -159.99
C ASP A 28 69.78 -45.02 -158.67
N SER A 29 70.06 -43.73 -158.40
CA SER A 29 69.55 -43.05 -157.19
C SER A 29 68.03 -42.88 -157.20
N VAL A 30 67.44 -42.57 -158.36
CA VAL A 30 65.99 -42.41 -158.52
C VAL A 30 65.31 -43.78 -158.47
N ARG A 31 65.94 -44.81 -159.03
CA ARG A 31 65.46 -46.19 -158.91
C ARG A 31 65.46 -46.67 -157.45
N ALA A 32 66.50 -46.34 -156.67
CA ALA A 32 66.53 -46.64 -155.24
C ALA A 32 65.40 -45.94 -154.48
N ALA A 33 65.16 -44.65 -154.76
CA ALA A 33 64.05 -43.88 -154.16
C ALA A 33 62.65 -44.40 -154.56
N LEU A 34 62.53 -45.10 -155.69
CA LEU A 34 61.31 -45.82 -156.13
C LEU A 34 61.20 -47.25 -155.57
N GLY A 35 62.04 -47.63 -154.60
CA GLY A 35 62.03 -48.97 -154.00
C GLY A 35 62.68 -50.04 -154.87
N SER A 36 63.67 -49.68 -155.71
CA SER A 36 64.36 -50.56 -156.69
C SER A 36 63.48 -51.14 -157.80
N THR A 37 62.27 -50.59 -157.97
CA THR A 37 61.30 -51.01 -158.98
C THR A 37 61.58 -50.30 -160.31
N GLY A 38 61.24 -50.95 -161.43
CA GLY A 38 61.43 -50.43 -162.80
C GLY A 38 62.81 -50.67 -163.40
N SER A 39 62.85 -50.92 -164.71
CA SER A 39 64.09 -51.13 -165.45
C SER A 39 64.79 -49.80 -165.74
N LYS A 40 66.14 -49.81 -165.70
CA LYS A 40 66.96 -48.64 -166.01
C LYS A 40 66.63 -48.05 -167.38
N SER A 41 66.25 -48.88 -168.36
CA SER A 41 65.82 -48.46 -169.70
C SER A 41 64.51 -47.67 -169.72
N THR A 42 63.63 -47.84 -168.73
CA THR A 42 62.37 -47.10 -168.60
C THR A 42 62.56 -45.82 -167.80
N ILE A 43 63.37 -45.86 -166.75
CA ILE A 43 63.65 -44.70 -165.90
C ILE A 43 64.57 -43.70 -166.62
N ALA A 44 65.55 -44.16 -167.41
CA ALA A 44 66.49 -43.26 -168.09
C ALA A 44 65.82 -42.20 -169.00
N PRO A 45 64.90 -42.53 -169.93
CA PRO A 45 64.25 -41.53 -170.77
C PRO A 45 63.31 -40.62 -169.97
N LEU A 46 62.61 -41.13 -168.95
CA LEU A 46 61.75 -40.33 -168.07
C LEU A 46 62.58 -39.38 -167.19
N LEU A 47 63.69 -39.85 -166.63
CA LEU A 47 64.61 -39.01 -165.87
C LEU A 47 65.32 -38.01 -166.77
N LYS A 48 65.63 -38.36 -168.02
CA LYS A 48 66.17 -37.41 -169.00
C LYS A 48 65.15 -36.32 -169.31
N ARG A 49 63.88 -36.68 -169.55
CA ARG A 49 62.79 -35.71 -169.73
C ARG A 49 62.60 -34.83 -168.50
N TRP A 50 62.66 -35.39 -167.29
CA TRP A 50 62.63 -34.60 -166.07
C TRP A 50 63.86 -33.69 -165.97
N LYS A 51 65.06 -34.16 -166.30
CA LYS A 51 66.26 -33.31 -166.36
C LYS A 51 66.17 -32.25 -167.46
N GLU A 52 65.47 -32.49 -168.56
CA GLU A 52 65.25 -31.44 -169.57
C GLU A 52 64.23 -30.41 -169.05
N GLU A 53 63.15 -30.85 -168.38
CA GLU A 53 62.14 -29.98 -167.77
C GLU A 53 62.63 -29.24 -166.50
N PHE A 54 63.59 -29.81 -165.75
CA PHE A 54 64.06 -29.31 -164.45
C PHE A 54 65.54 -28.90 -164.42
N GLN A 55 66.38 -29.37 -165.36
CA GLN A 55 67.82 -29.06 -165.50
C GLN A 55 68.17 -28.45 -166.88
N GLY A 56 67.20 -28.24 -167.79
CA GLY A 56 67.31 -27.39 -168.98
C GLY A 56 67.25 -25.88 -168.66
N ALA A 57 66.97 -25.52 -167.41
CA ALA A 57 67.24 -24.21 -166.80
C ALA A 57 68.42 -24.32 -165.84
N GLY A 58 69.52 -24.91 -166.33
CA GLY A 58 70.77 -25.03 -165.62
C GLY A 58 71.46 -23.67 -165.45
N ALA A 59 71.90 -23.44 -164.21
CA ALA A 59 72.86 -22.46 -163.72
C ALA A 59 72.33 -21.09 -163.25
N VAL A 60 72.31 -20.98 -161.90
CA VAL A 60 72.45 -19.79 -161.05
C VAL A 60 71.21 -18.91 -160.87
N LYS A 61 70.82 -18.74 -159.58
CA LYS A 61 70.14 -17.59 -158.91
C LYS A 61 69.53 -18.09 -157.60
N THR A 62 70.17 -18.02 -156.44
CA THR A 62 70.12 -16.85 -155.53
C THR A 62 69.06 -15.82 -155.90
N GLU A 63 68.23 -15.46 -154.91
CA GLU A 63 67.29 -14.32 -154.89
C GLU A 63 65.90 -14.53 -155.53
N ALA A 64 64.90 -14.81 -154.69
CA ALA A 64 63.69 -14.01 -154.73
C ALA A 64 63.99 -12.77 -153.87
N GLY A 65 64.29 -11.62 -154.44
CA GLY A 65 63.29 -10.89 -155.23
C GLY A 65 62.41 -10.00 -154.35
N LEU A 66 62.63 -9.99 -153.03
CA LEU A 66 62.54 -8.76 -152.25
C LEU A 66 63.94 -8.15 -152.25
N PRO A 67 64.13 -6.83 -152.49
CA PRO A 67 65.43 -6.20 -152.31
C PRO A 67 65.97 -6.59 -150.93
N ALA A 68 67.29 -6.76 -150.79
CA ALA A 68 67.92 -7.06 -149.49
C ALA A 68 67.36 -6.13 -148.39
N GLU A 69 67.10 -4.88 -148.76
CA GLU A 69 66.42 -3.83 -147.99
C GLU A 69 65.06 -4.26 -147.38
N LEU A 70 64.23 -5.03 -148.06
CA LEU A 70 62.89 -5.45 -147.60
C LEU A 70 62.92 -6.67 -146.66
N MET A 71 63.82 -7.64 -146.87
CA MET A 71 64.04 -8.71 -145.89
C MET A 71 64.75 -8.20 -144.65
N GLU A 72 65.67 -7.25 -144.82
CA GLU A 72 66.33 -6.54 -143.72
C GLU A 72 65.33 -5.64 -142.98
N ALA A 73 64.36 -5.03 -143.67
CA ALA A 73 63.26 -4.32 -143.05
C ALA A 73 62.28 -5.24 -142.30
N MET A 74 61.90 -6.41 -142.85
CA MET A 74 61.05 -7.37 -142.12
C MET A 74 61.76 -8.00 -140.93
N ARG A 75 63.05 -8.33 -141.05
CA ARG A 75 63.89 -8.76 -139.93
C ARG A 75 64.02 -7.65 -138.90
N GLY A 76 64.24 -6.41 -139.33
CA GLY A 76 64.26 -5.23 -138.47
C GLY A 76 62.94 -4.97 -137.75
N VAL A 77 61.80 -5.20 -138.41
CA VAL A 77 60.45 -5.12 -137.81
C VAL A 77 60.22 -6.26 -136.83
N TYR A 78 60.63 -7.49 -137.14
CA TYR A 78 60.54 -8.62 -136.22
C TYR A 78 61.45 -8.42 -134.99
N ASP A 79 62.69 -7.99 -135.19
CA ASP A 79 63.65 -7.67 -134.13
C ASP A 79 63.18 -6.47 -133.31
N LYS A 80 62.50 -5.50 -133.92
CA LYS A 80 61.85 -4.38 -133.21
C LYS A 80 60.66 -4.88 -132.41
N GLN A 81 59.79 -5.71 -132.98
CA GLN A 81 58.65 -6.31 -132.28
C GLN A 81 59.12 -7.19 -131.10
N GLN A 82 60.19 -7.97 -131.27
CA GLN A 82 60.80 -8.76 -130.19
C GLN A 82 61.36 -7.85 -129.09
N ARG A 83 62.04 -6.75 -129.47
CA ARG A 83 62.51 -5.73 -128.52
C ARG A 83 61.36 -5.02 -127.81
N ASP A 84 60.30 -4.66 -128.51
CA ASP A 84 59.13 -3.99 -127.95
C ASP A 84 58.37 -4.93 -126.99
N VAL A 85 58.20 -6.21 -127.34
CA VAL A 85 57.61 -7.23 -126.45
C VAL A 85 58.51 -7.50 -125.25
N ALA A 86 59.84 -7.59 -125.43
CA ALA A 86 60.78 -7.76 -124.34
C ALA A 86 60.75 -6.55 -123.39
N GLN A 87 60.71 -5.32 -123.91
CA GLN A 87 60.58 -4.11 -123.12
C GLN A 87 59.23 -4.01 -122.41
N GLN A 88 58.13 -4.38 -123.05
CA GLN A 88 56.81 -4.42 -122.41
C GLN A 88 56.74 -5.48 -121.31
N LEU A 89 57.37 -6.64 -121.52
CA LEU A 89 57.46 -7.70 -120.53
C LEU A 89 58.33 -7.27 -119.34
N GLU A 90 59.49 -6.65 -119.58
CA GLU A 90 60.33 -6.09 -118.53
C GLU A 90 59.62 -4.97 -117.76
N ALA A 91 58.94 -4.05 -118.45
CA ALA A 91 58.15 -3.00 -117.82
C ALA A 91 56.99 -3.58 -116.99
N GLY A 92 56.28 -4.58 -117.51
CA GLY A 92 55.21 -5.27 -116.78
C GLY A 92 55.72 -6.06 -115.57
N MET A 93 56.88 -6.71 -115.69
CA MET A 93 57.55 -7.39 -114.56
C MET A 93 58.02 -6.39 -113.50
N GLN A 94 58.61 -5.26 -113.90
CA GLN A 94 59.03 -4.20 -112.98
C GLN A 94 57.82 -3.58 -112.27
N GLN A 95 56.73 -3.32 -113.00
CA GLN A 95 55.50 -2.80 -112.43
C GLN A 95 54.85 -3.80 -111.46
N ASN A 96 54.74 -5.08 -111.84
CA ASN A 96 54.20 -6.11 -110.96
C ASN A 96 55.06 -6.28 -109.71
N ARG A 97 56.40 -6.23 -109.84
CA ARG A 97 57.32 -6.28 -108.71
C ARG A 97 57.14 -5.08 -107.78
N ALA A 98 57.02 -3.87 -108.33
CA ALA A 98 56.75 -2.68 -107.53
C ALA A 98 55.39 -2.74 -106.82
N GLU A 99 54.35 -3.26 -107.48
CA GLU A 99 53.03 -3.48 -106.89
C GLU A 99 53.07 -4.53 -105.77
N LEU A 100 53.80 -5.64 -105.98
CA LEU A 100 53.99 -6.69 -104.98
C LEU A 100 54.78 -6.18 -103.78
N ASP A 101 55.86 -5.43 -104.00
CA ASP A 101 56.65 -4.80 -102.94
C ASP A 101 55.79 -3.79 -102.15
N ALA A 102 55.01 -2.95 -102.82
CA ALA A 102 54.08 -2.02 -102.17
C ALA A 102 52.97 -2.75 -101.38
N ALA A 103 52.45 -3.86 -101.89
CA ALA A 103 51.46 -4.69 -101.20
C ALA A 103 52.05 -5.37 -99.97
N THR A 104 53.27 -5.91 -100.07
CA THR A 104 53.96 -6.56 -98.93
C THR A 104 54.28 -5.56 -97.83
N GLU A 105 54.71 -4.33 -98.17
CA GLU A 105 54.95 -3.28 -97.19
C GLU A 105 53.65 -2.81 -96.52
N LYS A 106 52.55 -2.71 -97.27
CA LYS A 106 51.22 -2.45 -96.68
C LYS A 106 50.80 -3.58 -95.74
N LEU A 107 50.98 -4.84 -96.14
CA LEU A 107 50.65 -6.00 -95.31
C LEU A 107 51.44 -5.96 -93.99
N LYS A 108 52.76 -5.78 -94.05
CA LYS A 108 53.62 -5.65 -92.86
C LYS A 108 53.15 -4.53 -91.95
N LYS A 109 52.84 -3.35 -92.48
CA LYS A 109 52.31 -2.22 -91.69
C LYS A 109 51.02 -2.61 -90.98
N THR A 110 50.05 -3.18 -91.70
CA THR A 110 48.78 -3.61 -91.11
C THR A 110 48.95 -4.72 -90.08
N GLU A 111 49.90 -5.66 -90.27
CA GLU A 111 50.21 -6.69 -89.28
C GLU A 111 50.80 -6.08 -88.00
N THR A 112 51.72 -5.13 -88.12
CA THR A 112 52.29 -4.45 -86.94
C THR A 112 51.23 -3.63 -86.19
N GLU A 113 50.32 -2.96 -86.91
CA GLU A 113 49.20 -2.25 -86.30
C GLU A 113 48.22 -3.21 -85.62
N ARG A 114 47.91 -4.34 -86.26
CA ARG A 114 47.07 -5.39 -85.68
C ARG A 114 47.69 -5.93 -84.40
N LEU A 115 49.00 -6.20 -84.38
CA LEU A 115 49.71 -6.67 -83.19
C LEU A 115 49.63 -5.65 -82.04
N LYS A 116 49.91 -4.37 -82.31
CA LYS A 116 49.77 -3.28 -81.33
C LYS A 116 48.35 -3.19 -80.78
N LEU A 117 47.34 -3.26 -81.64
CA LEU A 117 45.94 -3.24 -81.22
C LEU A 117 45.57 -4.46 -80.37
N THR A 118 46.13 -5.65 -80.68
CA THR A 118 45.89 -6.85 -79.85
C THR A 118 46.54 -6.75 -78.47
N GLU A 119 47.73 -6.16 -78.37
CA GLU A 119 48.42 -5.90 -77.09
C GLU A 119 47.63 -4.92 -76.24
N VAL A 120 47.21 -3.79 -76.84
CA VAL A 120 46.37 -2.78 -76.18
C VAL A 120 45.05 -3.40 -75.71
N ARG A 121 44.37 -4.19 -76.56
CA ARG A 121 43.13 -4.88 -76.18
C ARG A 121 43.34 -5.83 -75.00
N ALA A 122 44.46 -6.57 -74.99
CA ALA A 122 44.79 -7.48 -73.90
C ALA A 122 45.00 -6.71 -72.58
N ALA A 123 45.77 -5.61 -72.62
CA ALA A 123 46.01 -4.75 -71.46
C ALA A 123 44.70 -4.15 -70.91
N LEU A 124 43.87 -3.55 -71.77
CA LEU A 124 42.56 -3.01 -71.37
C LEU A 124 41.62 -4.09 -70.81
N THR A 125 41.66 -5.31 -71.35
CA THR A 125 40.86 -6.43 -70.81
C THR A 125 41.32 -6.83 -69.42
N GLN A 126 42.64 -6.80 -69.17
CA GLN A 126 43.20 -7.10 -67.85
C GLN A 126 42.85 -6.01 -66.83
N GLU A 127 42.96 -4.73 -67.20
CA GLU A 127 42.53 -3.61 -66.36
C GLU A 127 41.03 -3.64 -66.06
N LEU A 128 40.19 -3.96 -67.05
CA LEU A 128 38.76 -4.10 -66.84
C LEU A 128 38.43 -5.23 -65.85
N ARG A 129 39.12 -6.37 -65.93
CA ARG A 129 38.96 -7.47 -64.97
C ARG A 129 39.42 -7.07 -63.56
N ALA A 130 40.56 -6.39 -63.46
CA ALA A 130 41.09 -5.92 -62.17
C ALA A 130 40.15 -4.91 -61.50
N THR A 131 39.62 -3.96 -62.27
CA THR A 131 38.66 -2.96 -61.77
C THR A 131 37.31 -3.58 -61.40
N GLN A 132 36.82 -4.55 -62.17
CA GLN A 132 35.61 -5.31 -61.83
C GLN A 132 35.77 -6.08 -60.51
N HIS A 133 36.93 -6.71 -60.31
CA HIS A 133 37.24 -7.42 -59.05
C HIS A 133 37.37 -6.47 -57.86
N ALA A 134 38.06 -5.34 -58.03
CA ALA A 134 38.15 -4.33 -56.99
C ALA A 134 36.76 -3.75 -56.63
N LEU A 135 35.91 -3.55 -57.63
CA LEU A 135 34.54 -3.07 -57.41
C LEU A 135 33.68 -4.10 -56.67
N SER A 136 33.81 -5.40 -56.96
CA SER A 136 33.07 -6.44 -56.23
C SER A 136 33.51 -6.50 -54.77
N GLN A 137 34.82 -6.47 -54.50
CA GLN A 137 35.36 -6.43 -53.14
C GLN A 137 34.86 -5.21 -52.36
N LEU A 138 34.92 -4.02 -52.97
CA LEU A 138 34.46 -2.80 -52.33
C LEU A 138 32.95 -2.84 -52.02
N LYS A 139 32.14 -3.45 -52.89
CA LYS A 139 30.70 -3.65 -52.65
C LYS A 139 30.44 -4.59 -51.48
N GLU A 140 31.18 -5.69 -51.38
CA GLU A 140 31.08 -6.63 -50.26
C GLU A 140 31.49 -5.97 -48.94
N GLU A 141 32.60 -5.22 -48.92
CA GLU A 141 33.02 -4.46 -47.75
C GLU A 141 31.98 -3.41 -47.33
N HIS A 142 31.42 -2.68 -48.30
CA HIS A 142 30.35 -1.71 -48.03
C HIS A 142 29.11 -2.38 -47.46
N HIS A 143 28.71 -3.53 -48.02
CA HIS A 143 27.56 -4.28 -47.52
C HIS A 143 27.80 -4.75 -46.08
N PHE A 144 28.97 -5.34 -45.81
CA PHE A 144 29.35 -5.75 -44.47
C PHE A 144 29.31 -4.59 -43.48
N ARG A 145 29.94 -3.45 -43.82
CA ARG A 145 29.92 -2.24 -42.98
C ARG A 145 28.51 -1.70 -42.76
N ALA A 146 27.65 -1.72 -43.79
CA ALA A 146 26.27 -1.27 -43.67
C ALA A 146 25.47 -2.14 -42.69
N VAL A 147 25.66 -3.47 -42.74
CA VAL A 147 25.05 -4.39 -41.78
C VAL A 147 25.58 -4.14 -40.37
N THR A 148 26.90 -4.01 -40.18
CA THR A 148 27.49 -3.71 -38.87
C THR A 148 27.01 -2.38 -38.29
N LEU A 149 26.87 -1.35 -39.12
CA LEU A 149 26.33 -0.05 -38.68
C LEU A 149 24.86 -0.18 -38.27
N ALA A 150 24.05 -0.93 -39.01
CA ALA A 150 22.66 -1.18 -38.65
C ALA A 150 22.53 -1.95 -37.32
N THR A 151 23.37 -2.97 -37.09
CA THR A 151 23.37 -3.71 -35.83
C THR A 151 23.81 -2.83 -34.66
N LEU A 152 24.90 -2.08 -34.80
CA LEU A 152 25.37 -1.16 -33.77
C LEU A 152 24.34 -0.06 -33.46
N HIS A 153 23.63 0.43 -34.46
CA HIS A 153 22.56 1.41 -34.27
C HIS A 153 21.39 0.82 -33.48
N SER A 154 20.96 -0.41 -33.82
CA SER A 154 19.92 -1.14 -33.08
C SER A 154 20.33 -1.39 -31.63
N ASP A 155 21.58 -1.82 -31.40
CA ASP A 155 22.10 -2.07 -30.06
C ASP A 155 22.17 -0.77 -29.24
N ASN A 156 22.60 0.33 -29.85
CA ASN A 156 22.66 1.63 -29.20
C ASN A 156 21.26 2.16 -28.83
N ALA A 157 20.28 1.99 -29.72
CA ALA A 157 18.88 2.31 -29.45
C ALA A 157 18.35 1.45 -28.27
N GLY A 158 18.64 0.14 -28.27
CA GLY A 158 18.25 -0.76 -27.18
C GLY A 158 18.90 -0.42 -25.84
N LEU A 159 20.18 -0.06 -25.83
CA LEU A 159 20.89 0.39 -24.63
C LEU A 159 20.33 1.72 -24.11
N THR A 160 20.03 2.66 -25.00
CA THR A 160 19.43 3.95 -24.65
C THR A 160 18.06 3.77 -24.01
N GLN A 161 17.22 2.89 -24.55
CA GLN A 161 15.93 2.56 -23.96
C GLN A 161 16.08 1.96 -22.56
N ARG A 162 16.98 0.99 -22.39
CA ARG A 162 17.24 0.38 -21.06
C ARG A 162 17.75 1.39 -20.05
N LEU A 163 18.58 2.35 -20.46
CA LEU A 163 19.04 3.44 -19.59
C LEU A 163 17.88 4.35 -19.19
N ALA A 164 16.97 4.66 -20.11
CA ALA A 164 15.77 5.44 -19.81
C ALA A 164 14.86 4.70 -18.81
N ASP A 165 14.56 3.42 -19.06
CA ASP A 165 13.73 2.59 -18.17
C ASP A 165 14.33 2.51 -16.75
N ARG A 166 15.66 2.33 -16.63
CA ARG A 166 16.36 2.34 -15.34
C ARG A 166 16.33 3.72 -14.67
N GLY A 167 16.42 4.80 -15.45
CA GLY A 167 16.26 6.16 -14.95
C GLY A 167 14.88 6.39 -14.33
N GLU A 168 13.82 5.91 -14.98
CA GLU A 168 12.45 5.97 -14.47
C GLU A 168 12.26 5.12 -13.20
N GLU A 169 12.83 3.92 -13.16
CA GLU A 169 12.81 3.04 -11.99
C GLU A 169 13.50 3.70 -10.77
N ILE A 170 14.68 4.28 -10.98
CA ILE A 170 15.39 5.03 -9.93
C ILE A 170 14.55 6.22 -9.44
N ALA A 171 13.91 6.97 -10.35
CA ALA A 171 13.03 8.07 -9.99
C ALA A 171 11.78 7.61 -9.21
N ALA A 172 11.22 6.44 -9.55
CA ALA A 172 10.11 5.84 -8.81
C ALA A 172 10.53 5.42 -7.39
N LEU A 173 11.68 4.74 -7.24
CA LEU A 173 12.22 4.32 -5.95
C LEU A 173 12.54 5.53 -5.06
N ASN A 174 13.10 6.60 -5.62
CA ASN A 174 13.37 7.83 -4.87
C ASN A 174 12.09 8.49 -4.37
N ARG A 175 11.01 8.52 -5.18
CA ARG A 175 9.69 9.01 -4.74
C ARG A 175 9.12 8.17 -3.61
N GLN A 176 9.21 6.84 -3.70
CA GLN A 176 8.74 5.95 -2.64
C GLN A 176 9.54 6.13 -1.35
N LEU A 177 10.87 6.28 -1.45
CA LEU A 177 11.73 6.51 -0.29
C LEU A 177 11.45 7.87 0.37
N ALA A 178 11.19 8.92 -0.41
CA ALA A 178 10.76 10.21 0.12
C ALA A 178 9.41 10.13 0.84
N GLN A 179 8.46 9.37 0.29
CA GLN A 179 7.15 9.14 0.91
C GLN A 179 7.29 8.38 2.24
N VAL A 180 8.09 7.32 2.29
CA VAL A 180 8.33 6.55 3.52
C VAL A 180 8.98 7.41 4.60
N ARG A 181 9.94 8.27 4.23
CA ARG A 181 10.55 9.23 5.18
C ARG A 181 9.52 10.19 5.76
N SER A 182 8.71 10.83 4.91
CA SER A 182 7.63 11.71 5.38
C SER A 182 6.62 10.99 6.27
N GLN A 183 6.21 9.77 5.92
CA GLN A 183 5.31 8.96 6.76
C GLN A 183 5.95 8.63 8.11
N PHE A 184 7.24 8.33 8.14
CA PHE A 184 7.98 8.03 9.36
C PHE A 184 8.10 9.26 10.26
N ASP A 185 8.35 10.44 9.69
CA ASP A 185 8.39 11.70 10.44
C ASP A 185 7.03 12.00 11.07
N HIS A 186 5.94 11.89 10.30
CA HIS A 186 4.59 12.05 10.83
C HIS A 186 4.23 11.02 11.91
N TYR A 187 4.67 9.76 11.77
CA TYR A 187 4.46 8.75 12.79
C TYR A 187 5.21 9.10 14.10
N GLN A 188 6.45 9.60 14.00
CA GLN A 188 7.21 10.05 15.16
C GLN A 188 6.54 11.24 15.85
N GLU A 189 6.12 12.25 15.08
CA GLU A 189 5.40 13.42 15.59
C GLU A 189 4.09 13.01 16.28
N ALA A 190 3.27 12.18 15.64
CA ALA A 190 2.03 11.68 16.20
C ALA A 190 2.26 10.87 17.48
N SER A 191 3.28 10.01 17.50
CA SER A 191 3.66 9.23 18.69
C SER A 191 4.15 10.12 19.84
N ALA A 192 4.91 11.18 19.52
CA ALA A 192 5.38 12.14 20.51
C ALA A 192 4.21 12.97 21.08
N ALA A 193 3.31 13.43 20.21
CA ALA A 193 2.10 14.17 20.60
C ALA A 193 1.20 13.31 21.51
N GLN A 194 0.93 12.05 21.12
CA GLN A 194 0.15 11.12 21.93
C GLN A 194 0.75 10.92 23.33
N ARG A 195 2.06 10.67 23.42
CA ARG A 195 2.73 10.52 24.72
C ARG A 195 2.68 11.79 25.56
N SER A 196 2.74 12.97 24.94
CA SER A 196 2.59 14.24 25.63
C SER A 196 1.18 14.42 26.18
N GLU A 197 0.15 14.13 25.38
CA GLU A 197 -1.25 14.17 25.80
C GLU A 197 -1.53 13.20 26.95
N GLU A 198 -1.08 11.95 26.84
CA GLU A 198 -1.20 10.95 27.90
C GLU A 198 -0.54 11.41 29.20
N ARG A 199 0.66 12.03 29.13
CA ARG A 199 1.33 12.61 30.30
C ARG A 199 0.53 13.75 30.93
N VAL A 200 -0.01 14.66 30.12
CA VAL A 200 -0.84 15.77 30.62
C VAL A 200 -2.11 15.25 31.27
N GLN A 201 -2.79 14.27 30.66
CA GLN A 201 -3.98 13.65 31.22
C GLN A 201 -3.68 12.92 32.54
N ALA A 202 -2.59 12.16 32.60
CA ALA A 202 -2.14 11.50 33.82
C ALA A 202 -1.85 12.53 34.93
N GLN A 203 -1.15 13.62 34.61
CA GLN A 203 -0.84 14.69 35.57
C GLN A 203 -2.10 15.38 36.09
N GLN A 204 -3.09 15.63 35.23
CA GLN A 204 -4.39 16.18 35.64
C GLN A 204 -5.12 15.21 36.58
N ARG A 205 -5.10 13.91 36.31
CA ARG A 205 -5.71 12.90 37.18
C ARG A 205 -5.03 12.83 38.54
N ILE A 206 -3.69 12.87 38.58
CA ILE A 206 -2.92 12.93 39.83
C ILE A 206 -3.31 14.18 40.62
N SER A 207 -3.33 15.34 39.99
CA SER A 207 -3.67 16.61 40.65
C SER A 207 -5.09 16.60 41.25
N ARG A 208 -6.06 15.99 40.55
CA ARG A 208 -7.42 15.80 41.09
C ARG A 208 -7.43 14.88 42.31
N LEU A 209 -6.73 13.74 42.24
CA LEU A 209 -6.64 12.81 43.36
C LEU A 209 -5.93 13.42 44.57
N GLU A 210 -4.91 14.24 44.35
CA GLU A 210 -4.23 14.99 45.42
C GLU A 210 -5.18 15.99 46.09
N GLN A 211 -5.99 16.72 45.31
CA GLN A 211 -7.02 17.62 45.84
C GLN A 211 -8.08 16.87 46.65
N ASP A 212 -8.59 15.75 46.12
CA ASP A 212 -9.57 14.92 46.82
C ASP A 212 -8.99 14.36 48.13
N ASN A 213 -7.73 13.91 48.11
CA ASN A 213 -7.03 13.42 49.30
C ASN A 213 -6.88 14.53 50.35
N ALA A 214 -6.46 15.73 49.95
CA ALA A 214 -6.36 16.88 50.84
C ALA A 214 -7.72 17.26 51.45
N GLN A 215 -8.80 17.23 50.66
CA GLN A 215 -10.16 17.47 51.17
C GLN A 215 -10.61 16.40 52.17
N LEU A 216 -10.34 15.12 51.89
CA LEU A 216 -10.65 14.03 52.80
C LEU A 216 -9.86 14.13 54.10
N GLN A 217 -8.56 14.47 54.03
CA GLN A 217 -7.73 14.72 55.20
C GLN A 217 -8.27 15.88 56.05
N GLN A 218 -8.69 16.99 55.42
CA GLN A 218 -9.29 18.12 56.13
C GLN A 218 -10.61 17.72 56.83
N ARG A 219 -11.48 16.95 56.15
CA ARG A 219 -12.71 16.43 56.77
C ARG A 219 -12.42 15.50 57.94
N LEU A 220 -11.43 14.62 57.79
CA LEU A 220 -11.01 13.70 58.85
C LEU A 220 -10.48 14.48 60.07
N GLN A 221 -9.64 15.48 59.86
CA GLN A 221 -9.15 16.35 60.94
C GLN A 221 -10.31 17.09 61.63
N GLY A 222 -11.28 17.60 60.87
CA GLY A 222 -12.48 18.24 61.43
C GLY A 222 -13.35 17.28 62.26
N GLN A 223 -13.52 16.04 61.80
CA GLN A 223 -14.21 14.99 62.56
C GLN A 223 -13.45 14.62 63.83
N GLN A 224 -12.13 14.47 63.77
CA GLN A 224 -11.28 14.21 64.93
C GLN A 224 -11.39 15.33 65.97
N ALA A 225 -11.36 16.60 65.55
CA ALA A 225 -11.55 17.73 66.46
C ALA A 225 -12.95 17.71 67.13
N THR A 226 -13.98 17.34 66.37
CA THR A 226 -15.35 17.20 66.90
C THR A 226 -15.44 16.07 67.92
N LEU A 227 -14.80 14.92 67.66
CA LEU A 227 -14.73 13.80 68.60
C LEU A 227 -14.04 14.21 69.90
N VAL A 228 -12.90 14.91 69.82
CA VAL A 228 -12.21 15.42 71.03
C VAL A 228 -13.11 16.37 71.83
N GLN A 229 -13.86 17.26 71.17
CA GLN A 229 -14.83 18.13 71.87
C GLN A 229 -15.96 17.33 72.54
N GLN A 230 -16.48 16.29 71.88
CA GLN A 230 -17.49 15.41 72.44
C GLN A 230 -16.95 14.63 73.64
N ASP A 231 -15.73 14.09 73.56
CA ASP A 231 -15.06 13.38 74.65
C ASP A 231 -14.85 14.30 75.86
N MET A 232 -14.43 15.55 75.65
CA MET A 232 -14.33 16.55 76.72
C MET A 232 -15.69 16.83 77.39
N ARG A 233 -16.76 16.96 76.60
CA ARG A 233 -18.12 17.19 77.12
C ARG A 233 -18.65 15.99 77.88
N LEU A 234 -18.38 14.76 77.40
CA LEU A 234 -18.72 13.54 78.11
C LEU A 234 -17.98 13.44 79.44
N ALA A 235 -16.68 13.74 79.46
CA ALA A 235 -15.90 13.77 80.69
C ALA A 235 -16.44 14.79 81.70
N GLN A 236 -16.83 15.98 81.24
CA GLN A 236 -17.46 17.00 82.10
C GLN A 236 -18.79 16.52 82.66
N LEU A 237 -19.67 15.96 81.83
CA LEU A 237 -20.96 15.42 82.28
C LEU A 237 -20.79 14.26 83.27
N GLN A 238 -19.77 13.41 83.08
CA GLN A 238 -19.43 12.35 84.02
C GLN A 238 -18.96 12.92 85.38
N ALA A 239 -18.15 13.98 85.36
CA ALA A 239 -17.73 14.65 86.58
C ALA A 239 -18.91 15.31 87.31
N ASP A 240 -19.81 15.96 86.59
CA ASP A 240 -21.04 16.54 87.15
C ASP A 240 -21.97 15.45 87.69
N GLN A 241 -22.13 14.32 86.99
CA GLN A 241 -22.91 13.18 87.47
C GLN A 241 -22.32 12.59 88.76
N ALA A 242 -21.00 12.41 88.83
CA ALA A 242 -20.31 11.95 90.02
C ALA A 242 -20.55 12.93 91.19
N ARG A 243 -20.37 14.23 90.95
CA ARG A 243 -20.63 15.28 91.95
C ARG A 243 -22.07 15.27 92.45
N LEU A 244 -23.05 15.30 91.54
CA LEU A 244 -24.47 15.24 91.90
C LEU A 244 -24.81 13.94 92.64
N SER A 245 -24.19 12.81 92.28
CA SER A 245 -24.38 11.55 93.00
C SER A 245 -23.83 11.62 94.43
N THR A 246 -22.69 12.30 94.64
CA THR A 246 -22.13 12.50 95.98
C THR A 246 -22.96 13.46 96.82
N GLU A 247 -23.47 14.55 96.21
CA GLU A 247 -24.39 15.49 96.86
C GLU A 247 -25.70 14.76 97.23
N ALA A 248 -26.29 13.99 96.32
CA ALA A 248 -27.49 13.19 96.61
C ALA A 248 -27.26 12.11 97.67
N ALA A 249 -26.06 11.52 97.74
CA ALA A 249 -25.71 10.57 98.81
C ALA A 249 -25.61 11.28 100.17
N ALA A 250 -24.98 12.46 100.20
CA ALA A 250 -24.90 13.29 101.40
C ALA A 250 -26.29 13.77 101.86
N ASP A 251 -27.15 14.20 100.94
CA ASP A 251 -28.54 14.58 101.24
C ASP A 251 -29.35 13.39 101.77
N ARG A 252 -29.16 12.19 101.21
CA ARG A 252 -29.79 10.96 101.72
C ARG A 252 -29.31 10.62 103.13
N GLU A 253 -28.03 10.79 103.41
CA GLU A 253 -27.46 10.58 104.75
C GLU A 253 -27.98 11.61 105.75
N ALA A 254 -28.02 12.89 105.38
CA ALA A 254 -28.60 13.96 106.19
C ALA A 254 -30.11 13.74 106.45
N LEU A 255 -30.86 13.29 105.44
CA LEU A 255 -32.26 12.90 105.65
C LEU A 255 -32.39 11.68 106.55
N ALA A 256 -31.47 10.71 106.45
CA ALA A 256 -31.46 9.53 107.31
C ALA A 256 -31.14 9.87 108.77
N SER A 257 -30.34 10.91 109.04
CA SER A 257 -30.05 11.37 110.41
C SER A 257 -31.19 12.22 111.01
N VAL A 258 -31.87 13.05 110.21
CA VAL A 258 -33.00 13.88 110.68
C VAL A 258 -34.29 13.06 110.87
N ARG A 259 -34.50 12.00 110.09
CA ARG A 259 -35.68 11.10 110.22
C ARG A 259 -35.88 10.56 111.65
N PRO A 260 -34.90 9.96 112.35
CA PRO A 260 -35.09 9.48 113.71
C PRO A 260 -35.36 10.61 114.70
N GLU A 261 -34.76 11.79 114.51
CA GLU A 261 -35.08 12.96 115.34
C GLU A 261 -36.54 13.38 115.16
N ARG A 262 -37.01 13.47 113.91
CA ARG A 262 -38.42 13.72 113.59
C ARG A 262 -39.32 12.66 114.22
N ASP A 263 -39.00 11.37 114.04
CA ASP A 263 -39.79 10.25 114.58
C ASP A 263 -39.83 10.27 116.11
N GLN A 264 -38.73 10.68 116.74
CA GLN A 264 -38.66 10.88 118.18
C GLN A 264 -39.53 12.06 118.62
N PHE A 265 -39.48 13.20 117.92
CA PHE A 265 -40.37 14.34 118.20
C PHE A 265 -41.84 13.99 117.95
N GLU A 266 -42.16 13.22 116.91
CA GLU A 266 -43.52 12.74 116.62
C GLU A 266 -44.01 11.80 117.72
N PHE A 267 -43.16 10.87 118.20
CA PHE A 267 -43.48 10.02 119.34
C PHE A 267 -43.70 10.83 120.62
N GLN A 268 -42.84 11.81 120.92
CA GLN A 268 -43.01 12.70 122.06
C GLN A 268 -44.30 13.52 121.95
N TYR A 269 -44.63 14.04 120.77
CA TYR A 269 -45.87 14.76 120.51
C TYR A 269 -47.10 13.86 120.72
N LEU A 270 -47.10 12.63 120.18
CA LEU A 270 -48.18 11.67 120.39
C LEU A 270 -48.32 11.26 121.87
N GLN A 271 -47.21 11.07 122.57
CA GLN A 271 -47.22 10.79 124.01
C GLN A 271 -47.80 11.97 124.80
N ALA A 272 -47.41 13.20 124.45
CA ALA A 272 -47.95 14.42 125.05
C ALA A 272 -49.45 14.56 124.74
N ALA A 273 -49.88 14.34 123.50
CA ALA A 273 -51.28 14.37 123.09
C ALA A 273 -52.10 13.30 123.85
N ALA A 274 -51.63 12.07 123.93
CA ALA A 274 -52.29 11.01 124.70
C ALA A 274 -52.34 11.34 126.20
N SER A 275 -51.31 11.99 126.75
CA SER A 275 -51.32 12.46 128.13
C SER A 275 -52.33 13.59 128.35
N ALA A 276 -52.48 14.49 127.37
CA ALA A 276 -53.49 15.55 127.37
C ALA A 276 -54.91 14.97 127.28
N ASP A 277 -55.14 14.00 126.40
CA ASP A 277 -56.41 13.27 126.29
C ASP A 277 -56.75 12.51 127.59
N ALA A 278 -55.76 11.88 128.23
CA ALA A 278 -55.93 11.23 129.52
C ALA A 278 -56.25 12.23 130.63
N LEU A 279 -55.65 13.43 130.61
CA LEU A 279 -55.98 14.51 131.53
C LEU A 279 -57.38 15.07 131.26
N LEU A 280 -57.80 15.20 130.01
CA LEU A 280 -59.16 15.58 129.63
C LEU A 280 -60.18 14.53 130.11
N ALA A 281 -59.93 13.24 129.93
CA ALA A 281 -60.79 12.17 130.45
C ALA A 281 -60.85 12.16 131.99
N LYS A 282 -59.73 12.44 132.66
CA LYS A 282 -59.71 12.66 134.12
C LYS A 282 -60.51 13.89 134.54
N LEU A 283 -60.48 14.95 133.73
CA LEU A 283 -61.29 16.15 133.96
C LEU A 283 -62.78 15.84 133.77
N ASP A 284 -63.16 15.13 132.70
CA ASP A 284 -64.55 14.73 132.43
C ASP A 284 -65.09 13.81 133.52
N THR A 285 -64.30 12.83 133.98
CA THR A 285 -64.70 11.96 135.10
C THR A 285 -64.79 12.73 136.42
N ALA A 286 -63.90 13.70 136.67
CA ALA A 286 -64.01 14.59 137.83
C ALA A 286 -65.25 15.50 137.74
N LEU A 287 -65.59 15.98 136.55
CA LEU A 287 -66.81 16.76 136.29
C LEU A 287 -68.06 15.90 136.47
N GLN A 288 -68.06 14.65 136.02
CA GLN A 288 -69.14 13.69 136.28
C GLN A 288 -69.27 13.39 137.77
N ALA A 289 -68.17 13.09 138.47
CA ALA A 289 -68.20 12.86 139.92
C ALA A 289 -68.69 14.09 140.69
N LEU A 290 -68.33 15.31 140.25
CA LEU A 290 -68.86 16.56 140.80
C LEU A 290 -70.36 16.70 140.52
N ASN A 291 -70.83 16.31 139.35
CA ASN A 291 -72.25 16.35 139.00
C ASN A 291 -73.05 15.32 139.80
N ASP A 292 -72.54 14.10 139.95
CA ASP A 292 -73.13 13.05 140.80
C ASP A 292 -73.15 13.50 142.26
N ALA A 293 -72.08 14.14 142.75
CA ALA A 293 -72.07 14.74 144.08
C ALA A 293 -73.10 15.86 144.22
N LYS A 294 -73.32 16.71 143.20
CA LYS A 294 -74.39 17.71 143.18
C LYS A 294 -75.79 17.08 143.18
N VAL A 295 -75.99 15.99 142.44
CA VAL A 295 -77.26 15.24 142.42
C VAL A 295 -77.50 14.56 143.77
N ALA A 296 -76.47 13.99 144.38
CA ALA A 296 -76.53 13.41 145.72
C ALA A 296 -76.82 14.49 146.77
N LEU A 297 -76.20 15.67 146.67
CA LEU A 297 -76.50 16.81 147.53
C LEU A 297 -77.95 17.27 147.37
N ALA A 298 -78.46 17.38 146.14
CA ALA A 298 -79.85 17.72 145.86
C ALA A 298 -80.84 16.65 146.36
N ALA A 299 -80.44 15.37 146.36
CA ALA A 299 -81.22 14.28 146.96
C ALA A 299 -81.21 14.37 148.50
N GLN A 300 -80.08 14.75 149.11
CA GLN A 300 -79.97 15.03 150.54
C GLN A 300 -80.82 16.24 150.93
N ASP A 301 -80.80 17.32 150.14
CA ASP A 301 -81.63 18.50 150.34
C ASP A 301 -83.12 18.15 150.25
N ARG A 302 -83.54 17.32 149.28
CA ARG A 302 -84.91 16.79 149.23
C ARG A 302 -85.27 15.92 150.43
N GLN A 303 -84.34 15.12 150.96
CA GLN A 303 -84.58 14.37 152.20
C GLN A 303 -84.71 15.30 153.41
N LEU A 304 -83.94 16.38 153.47
CA LEU A 304 -84.04 17.40 154.51
C LEU A 304 -85.35 18.18 154.40
N ASP A 305 -85.80 18.52 153.20
CA ASP A 305 -87.12 19.14 152.96
C ASP A 305 -88.26 18.20 153.38
N MET A 306 -88.20 16.90 153.01
CA MET A 306 -89.18 15.91 153.45
C MET A 306 -89.18 15.70 154.97
N LEU A 307 -88.02 15.75 155.62
CA LEU A 307 -87.93 15.73 157.08
C LEU A 307 -88.47 17.03 157.69
N GLY A 308 -88.25 18.17 157.05
CA GLY A 308 -88.80 19.47 157.41
C GLY A 308 -90.33 19.50 157.33
N GLU A 309 -90.90 18.99 156.24
CA GLU A 309 -92.35 18.85 156.03
C GLU A 309 -92.97 17.87 157.04
N ASN A 310 -92.31 16.75 157.32
CA ASN A 310 -92.76 15.81 158.36
C ASN A 310 -92.69 16.42 159.77
N MET A 311 -91.68 17.24 160.05
CA MET A 311 -91.56 17.93 161.34
C MET A 311 -92.63 19.04 161.48
N GLN A 312 -92.95 19.75 160.39
CA GLN A 312 -94.06 20.70 160.34
C GLN A 312 -95.41 20.01 160.49
N ALA A 313 -95.65 18.89 159.82
CA ALA A 313 -96.87 18.09 159.97
C ALA A 313 -97.01 17.54 161.40
N SER A 314 -95.90 17.11 162.01
CA SER A 314 -95.87 16.66 163.41
C SER A 314 -96.13 17.81 164.39
N ARG A 315 -95.59 19.01 164.13
CA ARG A 315 -95.89 20.23 164.89
C ARG A 315 -97.34 20.67 164.77
N GLN A 316 -97.90 20.71 163.56
CA GLN A 316 -99.31 21.04 163.35
C GLN A 316 -100.25 20.06 164.05
N LYS A 317 -99.87 18.77 164.10
CA LYS A 317 -100.61 17.74 164.85
C LYS A 317 -100.47 17.89 166.36
N ALA A 318 -99.33 18.36 166.85
CA ALA A 318 -99.14 18.69 168.26
C ALA A 318 -99.95 19.94 168.66
N ASP A 319 -100.01 20.96 167.79
CA ASP A 319 -100.79 22.18 168.02
C ASP A 319 -102.30 21.91 167.97
N SER A 320 -102.77 21.02 167.09
CA SER A 320 -104.19 20.61 167.08
C SER A 320 -104.57 19.86 168.34
N LEU A 321 -103.69 18.98 168.86
CA LEU A 321 -103.90 18.28 170.13
C LEU A 321 -103.80 19.21 171.35
N ALA A 322 -102.98 20.26 171.27
CA ALA A 322 -102.91 21.30 172.31
C ALA A 322 -104.19 22.16 172.36
N LEU A 323 -104.75 22.50 171.20
CA LEU A 323 -106.05 23.18 171.09
C LEU A 323 -107.20 22.31 171.61
N GLU A 324 -107.16 21.00 171.35
CA GLU A 324 -108.15 20.04 171.85
C GLU A 324 -108.05 19.86 173.38
N ARG A 325 -106.83 19.78 173.92
CA ARG A 325 -106.57 19.79 175.37
C ARG A 325 -107.09 21.08 176.02
N ASP A 326 -106.83 22.23 175.42
CA ASP A 326 -107.26 23.52 175.97
C ASP A 326 -108.79 23.70 175.87
N GLY A 327 -109.43 23.09 174.87
CA GLY A 327 -110.88 22.95 174.78
C GLY A 327 -111.45 22.10 175.92
N LEU A 328 -110.87 20.92 176.16
CA LEU A 328 -111.29 20.01 177.24
C LEU A 328 -111.02 20.59 178.64
N LEU A 329 -109.97 21.40 178.81
CA LEU A 329 -109.69 22.12 180.06
C LEU A 329 -110.68 23.26 180.32
N ARG A 330 -111.16 23.95 179.27
CA ARG A 330 -112.23 24.96 179.39
C ARG A 330 -113.58 24.33 179.70
N GLU A 331 -113.89 23.16 179.13
CA GLU A 331 -115.11 22.43 179.46
C GLU A 331 -115.09 21.90 180.91
N ASN A 332 -113.94 21.40 181.39
CA ASN A 332 -113.78 21.00 182.79
C ASN A 332 -113.84 22.19 183.76
N ALA A 333 -113.24 23.34 183.42
CA ALA A 333 -113.38 24.56 184.21
C ALA A 333 -114.83 25.09 184.21
N GLY A 334 -115.56 24.93 183.11
CA GLY A 334 -116.98 25.26 182.99
C GLY A 334 -117.87 24.34 183.84
N MET A 335 -117.57 23.04 183.92
CA MET A 335 -118.27 22.11 184.82
C MET A 335 -117.94 22.37 186.30
N ALA A 336 -116.69 22.73 186.62
CA ALA A 336 -116.27 23.07 187.98
C ALA A 336 -116.86 24.41 188.46
N ALA A 337 -116.98 25.42 187.60
CA ALA A 337 -117.63 26.69 187.92
C ALA A 337 -119.15 26.55 188.10
N ARG A 338 -119.80 25.63 187.37
CA ARG A 338 -121.23 25.30 187.57
C ARG A 338 -121.51 24.54 188.88
N LEU A 339 -120.52 23.82 189.41
CA LEU A 339 -120.59 23.20 190.74
C LEU A 339 -120.33 24.21 191.88
N ALA A 340 -119.55 25.27 191.63
CA ALA A 340 -119.23 26.30 192.62
C ALA A 340 -120.31 27.39 192.79
N LEU A 341 -121.09 27.71 191.74
CA LEU A 341 -122.01 28.86 191.73
C LEU A 341 -123.41 28.65 192.31
N LEU A 342 -123.84 27.44 192.68
CA LEU A 342 -125.20 27.25 193.21
C LEU A 342 -125.33 26.20 194.32
N ILE A 343 -124.20 25.91 194.97
CA ILE A 343 -124.16 25.66 196.42
C ILE A 343 -124.44 26.98 197.19
N GLU A 344 -124.34 28.15 196.53
CA GLU A 344 -124.63 29.50 197.07
C GLU A 344 -126.12 29.92 197.02
N SER A 345 -127.02 29.22 196.33
CA SER A 345 -128.47 29.53 196.35
C SER A 345 -129.28 28.63 197.29
N LYS A 346 -128.61 28.01 198.27
CA LYS A 346 -129.24 27.33 199.42
C LYS A 346 -129.33 28.22 200.66
N GLU A 347 -128.96 29.50 200.56
CA GLU A 347 -129.01 30.48 201.67
C GLU A 347 -129.94 31.71 201.46
N GLN A 348 -130.69 31.81 200.36
CA GLN A 348 -131.72 32.87 200.22
C GLN A 348 -132.96 32.39 199.46
N ARG A 349 -133.99 31.96 200.23
CA ARG A 349 -135.45 31.88 200.00
C ARG A 349 -135.97 30.64 200.76
N ASP A 350 -136.62 30.73 201.91
CA ASP A 350 -137.75 31.58 202.32
C ASP A 350 -137.52 33.11 202.37
N LEU A 351 -138.03 33.78 201.35
CA LEU A 351 -139.41 34.28 201.39
C LEU A 351 -140.15 33.74 200.17
#